data_AF-A0A2V7RGG7-F1
#
_entry.id   AF-A0A2V7RGG7-F1
#
_cell.length_a   1.000
_cell.length_b   1.000
_cell.length_c   1.000
_cell.angle_alpha   90.00
_cell.angle_beta   90.00
_cell.angle_gamma   90.00
#
_symmetry.space_group_name_H-M   'P 1'
#
loop_
_entity.id
_entity.type
_entity.pdbx_description
1 polymer ?
#
loop_
_entity_poly.entity_id
_entity_poly.type
_entity_poly.pdbx_seq_one_letter_code
_entity_poly.pdbx_strand_id
1 'polypeptide(L)'
;MSRLGMRPIWGQRQSGLHRVGTAIRRWRLRTIRGRLLVGFSATLTALVASGLLSIFAIQRLFQDMGSTVRSANKVSSTLFEGYDATLRYVATAQATILDGHAEHVTEAESLSVVADSLRRALLRSDVLDLDDRQALEQLGGIQARLEVRLNVARAYRDVGALDGAARQSMAATAMLDSLFTQARHLTRVQDERAGETLRNVRRSMTTRRSVLLLVLALGFLAASLFGVWTWRAITLPLDRLTNAAAALSEGDLRVTVPLSGLDEEYLVLATTFTRMADRLRRVVDDIQREAAEIARASESLNSAADQAASSTGQISSAMAGVARDAETQRRHIVASETVLGDVGNSAHTLNDVATRSRELGESIRS
;
A
#
# COMPACT_ATOMS: atom_id res chain seq x y z
N MET A 1 38.30 -0.59 -70.05
CA MET A 1 37.14 -1.34 -69.54
C MET A 1 37.53 -2.05 -68.26
N SER A 2 37.27 -1.45 -67.10
CA SER A 2 37.58 -2.00 -65.78
C SER A 2 36.44 -1.62 -64.84
N ARG A 3 35.73 -2.64 -64.36
CA ARG A 3 34.48 -2.56 -63.59
C ARG A 3 34.72 -1.96 -62.21
N LEU A 4 34.06 -0.84 -61.91
CA LEU A 4 33.91 -0.27 -60.57
C LEU A 4 32.84 -1.05 -59.80
N GLY A 5 33.26 -1.85 -58.82
CA GLY A 5 32.38 -2.51 -57.86
C GLY A 5 32.16 -1.62 -56.63
N MET A 6 30.97 -1.02 -56.53
CA MET A 6 30.51 -0.39 -55.28
C MET A 6 30.10 -1.48 -54.27
N ARG A 7 30.68 -1.45 -53.07
CA ARG A 7 30.21 -2.21 -51.89
C ARG A 7 29.44 -1.24 -50.99
N PRO A 8 28.22 -1.58 -50.52
CA PRO A 8 27.50 -0.72 -49.59
C PRO A 8 28.05 -0.90 -48.16
N ILE A 9 28.45 0.20 -47.53
CA ILE A 9 28.86 0.29 -46.12
C ILE A 9 27.64 0.71 -45.31
N TRP A 10 26.72 -0.22 -45.01
CA TRP A 10 25.70 -0.02 -43.97
C TRP A 10 25.33 -1.35 -43.35
N GLY A 11 25.83 -1.63 -42.16
CA GLY A 11 25.45 -2.84 -41.45
C GLY A 11 26.29 -3.14 -40.21
N GLN A 12 26.23 -2.27 -39.19
CA GLN A 12 26.44 -2.65 -37.79
C GLN A 12 26.16 -1.46 -36.86
N ARG A 13 24.88 -1.27 -36.51
CA ARG A 13 24.49 -0.47 -35.33
C ARG A 13 23.04 -0.74 -34.92
N GLN A 14 22.70 -1.99 -34.62
CA GLN A 14 21.45 -2.30 -33.91
C GLN A 14 21.68 -3.45 -32.92
N SER A 15 22.25 -3.13 -31.75
CA SER A 15 22.16 -3.99 -30.56
C SER A 15 22.41 -3.15 -29.30
N GLY A 16 21.43 -2.35 -28.90
CA GLY A 16 21.59 -1.48 -27.74
C GLY A 16 20.32 -0.93 -27.09
N LEU A 17 19.12 -1.37 -27.46
CA LEU A 17 17.87 -0.73 -27.01
C LEU A 17 16.88 -1.64 -26.24
N HIS A 18 17.32 -2.82 -25.75
CA HIS A 18 16.48 -3.67 -24.88
C HIS A 18 16.91 -3.76 -23.40
N ARG A 19 17.87 -2.94 -22.94
CA ARG A 19 18.32 -2.95 -21.52
C ARG A 19 17.93 -1.72 -20.67
N VAL A 20 17.26 -0.73 -21.24
CA VAL A 20 16.96 0.52 -20.49
C VAL A 20 15.70 0.39 -19.61
N GLY A 21 14.73 -0.46 -19.98
CA GLY A 21 13.50 -0.65 -19.19
C GLY A 21 13.71 -1.33 -17.83
N THR A 22 14.74 -2.17 -17.68
CA THR A 22 15.04 -2.86 -16.41
C THR A 22 15.88 -2.04 -15.45
N ALA A 23 16.63 -1.05 -15.93
CA ALA A 23 17.46 -0.20 -15.09
C ALA A 23 16.59 0.79 -14.30
N ILE A 24 15.68 1.50 -14.98
CA ILE A 24 14.81 2.51 -14.36
C ILE A 24 13.89 1.89 -13.29
N ARG A 25 13.42 0.65 -13.51
CA ARG A 25 12.58 -0.07 -12.53
C ARG A 25 13.35 -0.48 -11.27
N ARG A 26 14.65 -0.80 -11.37
CA ARG A 26 15.49 -1.10 -10.20
C ARG A 26 15.77 0.13 -9.34
N TRP A 27 15.96 1.30 -9.94
CA TRP A 27 16.20 2.55 -9.18
C TRP A 27 14.99 2.96 -8.35
N ARG A 28 13.76 2.84 -8.87
CA ARG A 28 12.56 3.17 -8.09
C ARG A 28 12.34 2.24 -6.89
N LEU A 29 12.69 0.96 -6.97
CA LEU A 29 12.49 -0.01 -5.88
C LEU A 29 13.55 0.07 -4.77
N ARG A 30 14.57 0.92 -4.90
CA ARG A 30 15.57 1.15 -3.85
C ARG A 30 15.19 2.23 -2.85
N THR A 31 14.12 2.98 -3.14
CA THR A 31 13.58 4.00 -2.24
C THR A 31 12.39 3.42 -1.48
N ILE A 32 12.23 3.79 -0.22
CA ILE A 32 11.07 3.40 0.59
C ILE A 32 9.80 3.86 -0.11
N ARG A 33 9.79 5.11 -0.62
CA ARG A 33 8.67 5.69 -1.35
C ARG A 33 8.31 4.88 -2.59
N GLY A 34 9.28 4.49 -3.40
CA GLY A 34 9.02 3.73 -4.61
C GLY A 34 8.53 2.30 -4.34
N ARG A 35 9.00 1.64 -3.27
CA ARG A 35 8.47 0.34 -2.83
C ARG A 35 7.02 0.45 -2.36
N LEU A 36 6.72 1.45 -1.51
CA LEU A 36 5.35 1.71 -1.03
C LEU A 36 4.39 2.01 -2.16
N LEU A 37 4.79 2.85 -3.12
CA LEU A 37 3.95 3.25 -4.24
C LEU A 37 3.63 2.06 -5.15
N VAL A 38 4.60 1.16 -5.38
CA VAL A 38 4.37 -0.09 -6.12
C VAL A 38 3.41 -1.02 -5.37
N GLY A 39 3.61 -1.23 -4.08
CA GLY A 39 2.72 -2.08 -3.27
C GLY A 39 1.29 -1.54 -3.24
N PHE A 40 1.12 -0.25 -2.96
CA PHE A 40 -0.19 0.40 -2.91
C PHE A 40 -0.87 0.47 -4.28
N SER A 41 -0.11 0.73 -5.34
CA SER A 41 -0.66 0.73 -6.70
C SER A 41 -1.07 -0.68 -7.13
N ALA A 42 -0.32 -1.72 -6.76
CA ALA A 42 -0.69 -3.10 -7.05
C ALA A 42 -1.99 -3.51 -6.34
N THR A 43 -2.14 -3.19 -5.05
CA THR A 43 -3.37 -3.50 -4.30
C THR A 43 -4.57 -2.69 -4.80
N LEU A 44 -4.39 -1.40 -5.09
CA LEU A 44 -5.44 -0.55 -5.65
C LEU A 44 -5.88 -1.04 -7.04
N THR A 45 -4.93 -1.40 -7.90
CA THR A 45 -5.23 -1.94 -9.24
C THR A 45 -5.98 -3.25 -9.13
N ALA A 46 -5.59 -4.15 -8.22
CA ALA A 46 -6.30 -5.41 -7.99
C ALA A 46 -7.73 -5.17 -7.49
N LEU A 47 -7.93 -4.20 -6.59
CA LEU A 47 -9.25 -3.82 -6.07
C LEU A 47 -10.15 -3.27 -7.20
N VAL A 48 -9.63 -2.34 -7.99
CA VAL A 48 -10.36 -1.73 -9.11
C VAL A 48 -10.68 -2.77 -10.18
N ALA A 49 -9.72 -3.62 -10.54
CA ALA A 49 -9.94 -4.71 -11.50
C ALA A 49 -11.01 -5.68 -11.01
N SER A 50 -10.99 -6.06 -9.72
CA SER A 50 -12.03 -6.89 -9.12
C SER A 50 -13.41 -6.22 -9.17
N GLY A 51 -13.48 -4.91 -8.88
CA GLY A 51 -14.72 -4.14 -8.95
C GLY A 51 -15.30 -4.09 -10.37
N LEU A 52 -14.46 -3.77 -11.36
CA LEU A 52 -14.86 -3.72 -12.77
C LEU A 52 -15.31 -5.08 -13.30
N LEU A 53 -14.58 -6.15 -12.97
CA LEU A 53 -14.97 -7.52 -13.31
C LEU A 53 -16.32 -7.90 -12.69
N SER A 54 -16.57 -7.49 -11.44
CA SER A 54 -17.85 -7.73 -10.77
C SER A 54 -19.00 -7.01 -11.47
N ILE A 55 -18.83 -5.72 -11.81
CA ILE A 55 -19.84 -4.94 -12.53
C ILE A 55 -20.14 -5.58 -13.88
N PHE A 56 -19.11 -5.94 -14.64
CA PHE A 56 -19.27 -6.57 -15.95
C PHE A 56 -19.98 -7.94 -15.87
N ALA A 57 -19.63 -8.75 -14.87
CA ALA A 57 -20.26 -10.04 -14.63
C ALA A 57 -21.74 -9.93 -14.26
N ILE A 58 -22.10 -8.90 -13.46
CA ILE A 58 -23.48 -8.60 -13.07
C ILE A 58 -24.28 -8.03 -14.24
N GLN A 59 -23.70 -7.11 -15.02
CA GLN A 59 -24.37 -6.52 -16.18
C GLN A 59 -24.71 -7.56 -17.24
N ARG A 60 -23.77 -8.46 -17.58
CA ARG A 60 -24.05 -9.58 -18.49
C ARG A 60 -25.17 -10.47 -17.98
N LEU A 61 -25.23 -10.68 -16.66
CA LEU A 61 -26.27 -11.50 -16.04
C LEU A 61 -27.66 -10.86 -16.18
N PHE A 62 -27.79 -9.56 -15.93
CA PHE A 62 -29.07 -8.87 -16.08
C PHE A 62 -29.54 -8.78 -17.54
N GLN A 63 -28.63 -8.66 -18.51
CA GLN A 63 -28.97 -8.61 -19.94
C GLN A 63 -29.49 -9.96 -20.47
N ASP A 64 -28.80 -11.06 -20.19
CA ASP A 64 -29.20 -12.41 -20.62
C ASP A 64 -30.54 -12.83 -19.99
N MET A 65 -30.71 -12.56 -18.69
CA MET A 65 -31.91 -12.94 -17.95
C MET A 65 -33.11 -12.05 -18.31
N GLY A 66 -32.89 -10.74 -18.49
CA GLY A 66 -33.94 -9.80 -18.81
C GLY A 66 -34.52 -9.99 -20.21
N SER A 67 -33.71 -10.30 -21.22
CA SER A 67 -34.20 -10.50 -22.59
C SER A 67 -35.03 -11.78 -22.71
N THR A 68 -34.49 -12.93 -22.26
CA THR A 68 -35.17 -14.22 -22.39
C THR A 68 -36.49 -14.29 -21.62
N VAL A 69 -36.50 -13.90 -20.33
CA VAL A 69 -37.70 -13.98 -19.50
C VAL A 69 -38.80 -13.03 -19.99
N ARG A 70 -38.44 -11.80 -20.39
CA ARG A 70 -39.44 -10.86 -20.94
C ARG A 70 -39.98 -11.35 -22.28
N SER A 71 -39.14 -11.98 -23.10
CA SER A 71 -39.53 -12.51 -24.40
C SER A 71 -40.51 -13.69 -24.25
N ALA A 72 -40.22 -14.63 -23.35
CA ALA A 72 -41.11 -15.75 -23.03
C ALA A 72 -42.45 -15.26 -22.45
N ASN A 73 -42.41 -14.33 -21.49
CA ASN A 73 -43.64 -13.72 -20.94
C ASN A 73 -44.47 -13.02 -22.02
N LYS A 74 -43.84 -12.29 -22.94
CA LYS A 74 -44.53 -11.60 -24.04
C LYS A 74 -45.20 -12.58 -25.00
N VAL A 75 -44.51 -13.67 -25.37
CA VAL A 75 -45.11 -14.72 -26.21
C VAL A 75 -46.29 -15.37 -25.50
N SER A 76 -46.11 -15.75 -24.23
CA SER A 76 -47.15 -16.40 -23.44
C SER A 76 -48.37 -15.50 -23.25
N SER A 77 -48.19 -14.21 -22.94
CA SER A 77 -49.30 -13.27 -22.76
C SER A 77 -50.06 -13.00 -24.07
N THR A 78 -49.35 -12.76 -25.19
CA THR A 78 -50.00 -12.51 -26.48
C THR A 78 -50.70 -13.77 -27.02
N LEU A 79 -50.14 -14.96 -26.79
CA LEU A 79 -50.82 -16.21 -27.09
C LEU A 79 -52.10 -16.37 -26.28
N PHE A 80 -52.06 -16.05 -24.98
CA PHE A 80 -53.23 -16.13 -24.12
C PHE A 80 -54.34 -15.14 -24.55
N GLU A 81 -53.97 -13.91 -24.93
CA GLU A 81 -54.93 -12.92 -25.46
C GLU A 81 -55.54 -13.36 -26.80
N GLY A 82 -54.73 -13.86 -27.74
CA GLY A 82 -55.24 -14.38 -29.02
C GLY A 82 -56.10 -15.62 -28.85
N TYR A 83 -55.77 -16.44 -27.86
CA TYR A 83 -56.53 -17.60 -27.44
C TYR A 83 -57.90 -17.20 -26.86
N ASP A 84 -57.94 -16.25 -25.91
CA ASP A 84 -59.18 -15.72 -25.33
C ASP A 84 -60.09 -15.11 -26.40
N ALA A 85 -59.52 -14.33 -27.34
CA ALA A 85 -60.25 -13.78 -28.47
C ALA A 85 -60.88 -14.88 -29.36
N THR A 86 -60.17 -16.00 -29.58
CA THR A 86 -60.69 -17.13 -30.36
C THR A 86 -61.84 -17.84 -29.64
N LEU A 87 -61.76 -18.01 -28.31
CA LEU A 87 -62.85 -18.59 -27.53
C LEU A 87 -64.10 -17.72 -27.57
N ARG A 88 -63.94 -16.41 -27.35
CA ARG A 88 -65.04 -15.46 -27.44
C ARG A 88 -65.62 -15.43 -28.84
N TYR A 89 -64.79 -15.46 -29.87
CA TYR A 89 -65.25 -15.59 -31.26
C TYR A 89 -66.15 -16.81 -31.44
N VAL A 90 -65.72 -18.00 -31.01
CA VAL A 90 -66.53 -19.22 -31.14
C VAL A 90 -67.83 -19.10 -30.36
N ALA A 91 -67.78 -18.63 -29.12
CA ALA A 91 -68.97 -18.49 -28.28
C ALA A 91 -69.98 -17.52 -28.90
N THR A 92 -69.53 -16.34 -29.33
CA THR A 92 -70.37 -15.33 -29.96
C THR A 92 -70.89 -15.81 -31.32
N ALA A 93 -70.05 -16.44 -32.16
CA ALA A 93 -70.49 -17.02 -33.42
C ALA A 93 -71.54 -18.13 -33.23
N GLN A 94 -71.41 -18.97 -32.20
CA GLN A 94 -72.42 -19.97 -31.87
C GLN A 94 -73.71 -19.33 -31.35
N ALA A 95 -73.62 -18.24 -30.58
CA ALA A 95 -74.77 -17.46 -30.17
C ALA A 95 -75.51 -16.86 -31.38
N THR A 96 -74.80 -16.39 -32.41
CA THR A 96 -75.44 -15.91 -33.67
C THR A 96 -76.24 -17.02 -34.36
N ILE A 97 -75.76 -18.26 -34.32
CA ILE A 97 -76.46 -19.41 -34.93
C ILE A 97 -77.77 -19.72 -34.18
N LEU A 98 -77.79 -19.51 -32.86
CA LEU A 98 -78.99 -19.76 -32.04
C LEU A 98 -80.03 -18.65 -32.20
N ASP A 99 -79.61 -17.39 -32.02
CA ASP A 99 -80.49 -16.25 -31.78
C ASP A 99 -80.63 -15.29 -32.98
N GLY A 100 -79.71 -15.35 -33.96
CA GLY A 100 -79.84 -14.65 -35.24
C GLY A 100 -79.62 -13.12 -35.23
N HIS A 101 -79.30 -12.50 -34.09
CA HIS A 101 -79.07 -11.06 -33.99
C HIS A 101 -77.79 -10.60 -34.71
N ALA A 102 -77.89 -9.50 -35.46
CA ALA A 102 -76.78 -8.91 -36.25
C ALA A 102 -75.65 -8.30 -35.40
N GLU A 103 -75.93 -7.95 -34.14
CA GLU A 103 -74.93 -7.37 -33.23
C GLU A 103 -73.83 -8.38 -32.88
N HIS A 104 -74.21 -9.61 -32.54
CA HIS A 104 -73.28 -10.70 -32.23
C HIS A 104 -72.40 -11.08 -33.44
N VAL A 105 -72.87 -10.84 -34.68
CA VAL A 105 -72.09 -11.10 -35.90
C VAL A 105 -70.89 -10.16 -35.98
N THR A 106 -71.15 -8.86 -35.81
CA THR A 106 -70.12 -7.82 -35.89
C THR A 106 -69.09 -8.02 -34.77
N GLU A 107 -69.55 -8.37 -33.57
CA GLU A 107 -68.67 -8.69 -32.45
C GLU A 107 -67.81 -9.93 -32.75
N ALA A 108 -68.39 -11.02 -33.26
CA ALA A 108 -67.65 -12.23 -33.63
C ALA A 108 -66.57 -11.93 -34.69
N GLU A 109 -66.90 -11.21 -35.76
CA GLU A 109 -65.92 -10.83 -36.79
C GLU A 109 -64.78 -9.99 -36.21
N SER A 110 -65.08 -9.05 -35.32
CA SER A 110 -64.04 -8.25 -34.66
C SER A 110 -63.10 -9.10 -33.81
N LEU A 111 -63.62 -10.10 -33.10
CA LEU A 111 -62.82 -11.03 -32.27
C LEU A 111 -61.93 -11.95 -33.12
N SER A 112 -62.43 -12.42 -34.26
CA SER A 112 -61.63 -13.17 -35.24
C SER A 112 -60.44 -12.34 -35.74
N VAL A 113 -60.69 -11.07 -36.10
CA VAL A 113 -59.64 -10.14 -36.53
C VAL A 113 -58.62 -9.88 -35.42
N VAL A 114 -59.06 -9.69 -34.19
CA VAL A 114 -58.16 -9.51 -33.03
C VAL A 114 -57.27 -10.74 -32.84
N ALA A 115 -57.84 -11.95 -32.83
CA ALA A 115 -57.09 -13.20 -32.69
C ALA A 115 -56.01 -13.35 -33.77
N ASP A 116 -56.35 -13.08 -35.04
CA ASP A 116 -55.41 -13.17 -36.14
C ASP A 116 -54.34 -12.04 -36.12
N SER A 117 -54.71 -10.84 -35.66
CA SER A 117 -53.77 -9.72 -35.52
C SER A 117 -52.67 -10.02 -34.47
N LEU A 118 -53.05 -10.63 -33.34
CA LEU A 118 -52.13 -11.02 -32.27
C LEU A 118 -51.19 -12.14 -32.73
N ARG A 119 -51.71 -13.13 -33.46
CA ARG A 119 -50.90 -14.18 -34.10
C ARG A 119 -49.89 -13.59 -35.09
N ARG A 120 -50.31 -12.67 -35.96
CA ARG A 120 -49.41 -11.98 -36.90
C ARG A 120 -48.38 -11.11 -36.19
N ALA A 121 -48.74 -10.46 -35.08
CA ALA A 121 -47.81 -9.69 -34.27
C ALA A 121 -46.70 -10.58 -33.67
N LEU A 122 -47.05 -11.81 -33.26
CA LEU A 122 -46.07 -12.81 -32.84
C LEU A 122 -45.17 -13.24 -34.00
N LEU A 123 -45.73 -13.64 -35.15
CA LEU A 123 -44.94 -14.09 -36.31
C LEU A 123 -43.93 -13.06 -36.83
N ARG A 124 -44.24 -11.76 -36.71
CA ARG A 124 -43.32 -10.66 -37.07
C ARG A 124 -42.25 -10.38 -36.02
N SER A 125 -42.35 -10.96 -34.83
CA SER A 125 -41.37 -10.73 -33.77
C SER A 125 -40.14 -11.64 -33.93
N ASP A 126 -38.97 -11.11 -33.59
CA ASP A 126 -37.70 -11.85 -33.57
C ASP A 126 -37.55 -12.78 -32.36
N VAL A 127 -38.63 -12.92 -31.57
CA VAL A 127 -38.63 -13.69 -30.33
C VAL A 127 -38.80 -15.19 -30.58
N LEU A 128 -39.42 -15.56 -31.70
CA LEU A 128 -39.82 -16.94 -31.99
C LEU A 128 -38.79 -17.64 -32.88
N ASP A 129 -38.46 -18.86 -32.48
CA ASP A 129 -37.69 -19.81 -33.27
C ASP A 129 -38.52 -20.34 -34.46
N LEU A 130 -37.87 -21.02 -35.40
CA LEU A 130 -38.50 -21.71 -36.52
C LEU A 130 -39.60 -22.68 -36.06
N ASP A 131 -39.33 -23.46 -35.01
CA ASP A 131 -40.29 -24.41 -34.46
C ASP A 131 -41.52 -23.70 -33.86
N ASP A 132 -41.30 -22.57 -33.18
CA ASP A 132 -42.39 -21.78 -32.60
C ASP A 132 -43.24 -21.13 -33.69
N ARG A 133 -42.62 -20.64 -34.77
CA ARG A 133 -43.32 -20.10 -35.94
C ARG A 133 -44.15 -21.17 -36.63
N GLN A 134 -43.61 -22.38 -36.78
CA GLN A 134 -44.36 -23.50 -37.34
C GLN A 134 -45.57 -23.87 -36.46
N ALA A 135 -45.43 -23.87 -35.13
CA ALA A 135 -46.56 -24.09 -34.22
C ALA A 135 -47.62 -22.98 -34.31
N LEU A 136 -47.20 -21.72 -34.44
CA LEU A 136 -48.11 -20.58 -34.66
C LEU A 136 -48.86 -20.65 -36.00
N GLU A 137 -48.20 -21.13 -37.05
CA GLU A 137 -48.87 -21.35 -38.35
C GLU A 137 -49.88 -22.51 -38.27
N GLN A 138 -49.57 -23.58 -37.54
CA GLN A 138 -50.54 -24.65 -37.28
C GLN A 138 -51.77 -24.14 -36.51
N LEU A 139 -51.56 -23.30 -35.49
CA LEU A 139 -52.64 -22.62 -34.76
C LEU A 139 -53.49 -21.76 -35.71
N GLY A 140 -52.86 -20.98 -36.58
CA GLY A 140 -53.56 -20.19 -37.61
C GLY A 140 -54.39 -21.06 -38.55
N GLY A 141 -53.87 -22.22 -38.95
CA GLY A 141 -54.60 -23.20 -39.77
C GLY A 141 -55.80 -23.82 -39.05
N ILE A 142 -55.76 -23.98 -37.73
CA ILE A 142 -56.93 -24.40 -36.94
C ILE A 142 -57.94 -23.26 -36.85
N GLN A 143 -57.51 -22.04 -36.54
CA GLN A 143 -58.37 -20.85 -36.47
C GLN A 143 -59.13 -20.62 -37.79
N ALA A 144 -58.44 -20.65 -38.94
CA ALA A 144 -59.06 -20.47 -40.24
C ALA A 144 -60.11 -21.56 -40.55
N ARG A 145 -59.83 -22.83 -40.21
CA ARG A 145 -60.81 -23.92 -40.39
C ARG A 145 -62.02 -23.76 -39.48
N LEU A 146 -61.80 -23.27 -38.26
CA LEU A 146 -62.85 -23.01 -37.29
C LEU A 146 -63.76 -21.86 -37.76
N GLU A 147 -63.19 -20.78 -38.29
CA GLU A 147 -63.92 -19.68 -38.91
C GLU A 147 -64.76 -20.14 -40.11
N VAL A 148 -64.15 -20.90 -41.02
CA VAL A 148 -64.87 -21.48 -42.18
C VAL A 148 -66.04 -22.34 -41.71
N ARG A 149 -65.87 -23.20 -40.70
CA ARG A 149 -66.95 -24.06 -40.20
C ARG A 149 -68.09 -23.27 -39.57
N LEU A 150 -67.79 -22.23 -38.80
CA LEU A 150 -68.82 -21.40 -38.17
C LEU A 150 -69.57 -20.56 -39.20
N ASN A 151 -68.88 -20.05 -40.22
CA ASN A 151 -69.51 -19.34 -41.34
C ASN A 151 -70.42 -20.28 -42.16
N VAL A 152 -69.99 -21.52 -42.41
CA VAL A 152 -70.82 -22.54 -43.08
C VAL A 152 -72.01 -22.94 -42.19
N ALA A 153 -71.81 -23.07 -40.87
CA ALA A 153 -72.89 -23.36 -39.92
C ALA A 153 -73.97 -22.26 -39.95
N ARG A 154 -73.55 -21.00 -40.01
CA ARG A 154 -74.44 -19.86 -40.17
C ARG A 154 -75.16 -19.88 -41.52
N ALA A 155 -74.46 -20.14 -42.61
CA ALA A 155 -75.11 -20.28 -43.92
C ALA A 155 -76.19 -21.38 -43.93
N TYR A 156 -75.95 -22.51 -43.26
CA TYR A 156 -76.97 -23.56 -43.07
C TYR A 156 -78.16 -23.08 -42.24
N ARG A 157 -77.92 -22.27 -41.21
CA ARG A 157 -78.98 -21.66 -40.38
C ARG A 157 -79.83 -20.68 -41.20
N ASP A 158 -79.19 -19.84 -42.01
CA ASP A 158 -79.86 -18.83 -42.84
C ASP A 158 -80.81 -19.47 -43.88
N VAL A 159 -80.49 -20.68 -44.37
CA VAL A 159 -81.37 -21.47 -45.27
C VAL A 159 -82.33 -22.42 -44.53
N GLY A 160 -82.38 -22.38 -43.20
CA GLY A 160 -83.28 -23.20 -42.37
C GLY A 160 -82.83 -24.64 -42.09
N ALA A 161 -81.62 -25.03 -42.49
CA ALA A 161 -81.08 -26.39 -42.33
C ALA A 161 -80.38 -26.58 -40.96
N LEU A 162 -81.18 -26.69 -39.89
CA LEU A 162 -80.69 -26.70 -38.50
C LEU A 162 -79.75 -27.86 -38.17
N ASP A 163 -80.00 -29.06 -38.71
CA ASP A 163 -79.11 -30.21 -38.49
C ASP A 163 -77.73 -29.99 -39.12
N GLY A 164 -77.69 -29.31 -40.27
CA GLY A 164 -76.44 -28.93 -40.93
C GLY A 164 -75.65 -27.91 -40.11
N ALA A 165 -76.34 -26.90 -39.60
CA ALA A 165 -75.76 -25.89 -38.71
C ALA A 165 -75.21 -26.52 -37.42
N ALA A 166 -75.98 -27.41 -36.78
CA ALA A 166 -75.57 -28.13 -35.57
C ALA A 166 -74.33 -28.99 -35.81
N ARG A 167 -74.29 -29.78 -36.90
CA ARG A 167 -73.12 -30.61 -37.25
C ARG A 167 -71.85 -29.78 -37.45
N GLN A 168 -71.94 -28.65 -38.15
CA GLN A 168 -70.78 -27.78 -38.38
C GLN A 168 -70.33 -27.07 -37.10
N SER A 169 -71.27 -26.65 -36.26
CA SER A 169 -71.00 -26.04 -34.96
C SER A 169 -70.31 -27.03 -34.01
N MET A 170 -70.78 -28.27 -33.93
CA MET A 170 -70.13 -29.34 -33.16
C MET A 170 -68.71 -29.63 -33.68
N ALA A 171 -68.53 -29.68 -34.99
CA ALA A 171 -67.21 -29.88 -35.60
C ALA A 171 -66.25 -28.71 -35.31
N ALA A 172 -66.76 -27.46 -35.24
CA ALA A 172 -65.97 -26.30 -34.82
C ALA A 172 -65.59 -26.38 -33.33
N THR A 173 -66.51 -26.76 -32.44
CA THR A 173 -66.19 -26.97 -31.01
C THR A 173 -65.16 -28.07 -30.82
N ALA A 174 -65.21 -29.16 -31.58
CA ALA A 174 -64.19 -30.22 -31.51
C ALA A 174 -62.78 -29.72 -31.90
N MET A 175 -62.68 -28.72 -32.78
CA MET A 175 -61.40 -28.12 -33.15
C MET A 175 -60.78 -27.27 -32.04
N LEU A 176 -61.59 -26.76 -31.09
CA LEU A 176 -61.06 -26.00 -29.94
C LEU A 176 -60.10 -26.85 -29.10
N ASP A 177 -60.35 -28.14 -28.93
CA ASP A 177 -59.47 -29.03 -28.17
C ASP A 177 -58.07 -29.16 -28.81
N SER A 178 -58.04 -29.26 -30.15
CA SER A 178 -56.78 -29.26 -30.90
C SER A 178 -56.04 -27.92 -30.79
N LEU A 179 -56.79 -26.80 -30.80
CA LEU A 179 -56.24 -25.45 -30.62
C LEU A 179 -55.66 -25.28 -29.22
N PHE A 180 -56.39 -25.70 -28.18
CA PHE A 180 -55.93 -25.71 -26.79
C PHE A 180 -54.65 -26.51 -26.62
N THR A 181 -54.60 -27.70 -27.21
CA THR A 181 -53.46 -28.60 -27.09
C THR A 181 -52.20 -27.98 -27.71
N GLN A 182 -52.32 -27.39 -28.91
CA GLN A 182 -51.20 -26.71 -29.56
C GLN A 182 -50.76 -25.45 -28.83
N ALA A 183 -51.71 -24.62 -28.37
CA ALA A 183 -51.40 -23.40 -27.62
C ALA A 183 -50.68 -23.73 -26.31
N ARG A 184 -51.16 -24.72 -25.55
CA ARG A 184 -50.49 -25.18 -24.31
C ARG A 184 -49.12 -25.77 -24.57
N HIS A 185 -48.94 -26.52 -25.66
CA HIS A 185 -47.64 -27.05 -26.05
C HIS A 185 -46.63 -25.91 -26.27
N LEU A 186 -47.03 -24.89 -27.03
CA LEU A 186 -46.19 -23.72 -27.30
C LEU A 186 -45.84 -22.95 -26.02
N THR A 187 -46.82 -22.71 -25.13
CA THR A 187 -46.57 -22.07 -23.83
C THR A 187 -45.61 -22.91 -22.96
N ARG A 188 -45.77 -24.24 -22.90
CA ARG A 188 -44.87 -25.12 -22.14
C ARG A 188 -43.44 -25.06 -22.65
N VAL A 189 -43.25 -25.10 -23.96
CA VAL A 189 -41.90 -25.01 -24.57
C VAL A 189 -41.24 -23.69 -24.20
N GLN A 190 -41.98 -22.58 -24.22
CA GLN A 190 -41.45 -21.27 -23.83
C GLN A 190 -41.12 -21.18 -22.33
N ASP A 191 -41.99 -21.72 -21.47
CA ASP A 191 -41.75 -21.79 -20.02
C ASP A 191 -40.55 -22.67 -19.67
N GLU A 192 -40.38 -23.80 -20.35
CA GLU A 192 -39.23 -24.70 -20.18
C GLU A 192 -37.92 -24.01 -20.59
N ARG A 193 -37.89 -23.32 -21.73
CA ARG A 193 -36.73 -22.54 -22.19
C ARG A 193 -36.39 -21.39 -21.23
N ALA A 194 -37.40 -20.67 -20.72
CA ALA A 194 -37.21 -19.67 -19.68
C ALA A 194 -36.66 -20.28 -18.38
N GLY A 195 -37.16 -21.45 -17.99
CA GLY A 195 -36.65 -22.21 -16.84
C GLY A 195 -35.22 -22.71 -17.02
N GLU A 196 -34.84 -23.15 -18.22
CA GLU A 196 -33.48 -23.58 -18.57
C GLU A 196 -32.49 -22.43 -18.53
N THR A 197 -32.85 -21.28 -19.10
CA THR A 197 -32.00 -20.08 -19.01
C THR A 197 -31.84 -19.61 -17.56
N LEU A 198 -32.88 -19.65 -16.73
CA LEU A 198 -32.76 -19.40 -15.29
C LEU A 198 -31.83 -20.39 -14.58
N ARG A 199 -31.91 -21.68 -14.92
CA ARG A 199 -31.00 -22.72 -14.39
C ARG A 199 -29.56 -22.51 -14.85
N ASN A 200 -29.34 -22.16 -16.11
CA ASN A 200 -28.02 -21.86 -16.68
C ASN A 200 -27.42 -20.59 -16.10
N VAL A 201 -28.24 -19.56 -15.85
CA VAL A 201 -27.83 -18.37 -15.09
C VAL A 201 -27.43 -18.76 -13.67
N ARG A 202 -28.20 -19.63 -12.99
CA ARG A 202 -27.87 -20.09 -11.65
C ARG A 202 -26.61 -20.95 -11.57
N ARG A 203 -26.34 -21.80 -12.56
CA ARG A 203 -25.06 -22.52 -12.69
C ARG A 203 -23.91 -21.56 -13.03
N SER A 204 -24.15 -20.56 -13.88
CA SER A 204 -23.17 -19.52 -14.18
C SER A 204 -22.85 -18.66 -12.94
N MET A 205 -23.82 -18.46 -12.04
CA MET A 205 -23.60 -17.76 -10.77
C MET A 205 -22.57 -18.48 -9.88
N THR A 206 -22.58 -19.82 -9.81
CA THR A 206 -21.62 -20.55 -8.97
C THR A 206 -20.20 -20.42 -9.51
N THR A 207 -20.01 -20.56 -10.82
CA THR A 207 -18.70 -20.41 -11.46
C THR A 207 -18.19 -18.97 -11.41
N ARG A 208 -19.08 -17.98 -11.64
CA ARG A 208 -18.70 -16.56 -11.53
C ARG A 208 -18.37 -16.17 -10.09
N ARG A 209 -19.11 -16.70 -9.11
CA ARG A 209 -18.81 -16.50 -7.68
C ARG A 209 -17.48 -17.10 -7.30
N SER A 210 -17.12 -18.30 -7.76
CA SER A 210 -15.81 -18.88 -7.48
C SER A 210 -14.67 -18.09 -8.11
N VAL A 211 -14.84 -17.55 -9.33
CA VAL A 211 -13.85 -16.64 -9.95
C VAL A 211 -13.68 -15.36 -9.14
N LEU A 212 -14.77 -14.72 -8.70
CA LEU A 212 -14.69 -13.52 -7.85
C LEU A 212 -14.01 -13.80 -6.51
N LEU A 213 -14.36 -14.90 -5.85
CA LEU A 213 -13.71 -15.31 -4.60
C LEU A 213 -12.22 -15.60 -4.81
N LEU A 214 -11.85 -16.21 -5.93
CA LEU A 214 -10.44 -16.47 -6.28
C LEU A 214 -9.67 -15.18 -6.54
N VAL A 215 -10.24 -14.22 -7.26
CA VAL A 215 -9.63 -12.89 -7.49
C VAL A 215 -9.47 -12.14 -6.16
N LEU A 216 -10.47 -12.17 -5.28
CA LEU A 216 -10.38 -11.57 -3.95
C LEU A 216 -9.33 -12.26 -3.08
N ALA A 217 -9.28 -13.59 -3.08
CA ALA A 217 -8.28 -14.36 -2.33
C ALA A 217 -6.85 -14.05 -2.82
N LEU A 218 -6.64 -13.98 -4.14
CA LEU A 218 -5.34 -13.60 -4.73
C LEU A 218 -4.97 -12.15 -4.41
N GLY A 219 -5.94 -11.24 -4.46
CA GLY A 219 -5.75 -9.84 -4.07
C GLY A 219 -5.36 -9.71 -2.59
N PHE A 220 -6.03 -10.44 -1.71
CA PHE A 220 -5.71 -10.48 -0.28
C PHE A 220 -4.32 -11.09 -0.02
N LEU A 221 -3.99 -12.19 -0.70
CA LEU A 221 -2.68 -12.83 -0.58
C LEU A 221 -1.56 -11.89 -1.04
N ALA A 222 -1.75 -11.22 -2.18
CA ALA A 222 -0.81 -10.21 -2.67
C ALA A 222 -0.66 -9.05 -1.69
N ALA A 223 -1.77 -8.51 -1.17
CA ALA A 223 -1.76 -7.44 -0.17
C ALA A 223 -1.03 -7.85 1.11
N SER A 224 -1.29 -9.05 1.63
CA SER A 224 -0.56 -9.60 2.79
C SER A 224 0.94 -9.75 2.51
N LEU A 225 1.31 -10.29 1.35
CA LEU A 225 2.71 -10.45 0.97
C LEU A 225 3.43 -9.10 0.88
N PHE A 226 2.80 -8.11 0.23
CA PHE A 226 3.33 -6.75 0.16
C PHE A 226 3.39 -6.08 1.54
N GLY A 227 2.40 -6.32 2.41
CA GLY A 227 2.38 -5.83 3.78
C GLY A 227 3.56 -6.36 4.60
N VAL A 228 3.77 -7.68 4.62
CA VAL A 228 4.89 -8.32 5.32
C VAL A 228 6.24 -7.87 4.75
N TRP A 229 6.34 -7.76 3.42
CA TRP A 229 7.56 -7.29 2.76
C TRP A 229 7.89 -5.84 3.10
N THR A 230 6.87 -4.97 3.14
CA THR A 230 7.00 -3.55 3.52
C THR A 230 7.36 -3.42 4.99
N TRP A 231 6.70 -4.16 5.88
CA TRP A 231 7.02 -4.21 7.31
C TRP A 231 8.49 -4.53 7.56
N ARG A 232 9.02 -5.58 6.91
CA ARG A 232 10.44 -5.96 7.04
C ARG A 232 11.39 -4.92 6.44
N ALA A 233 10.99 -4.19 5.41
CA ALA A 233 11.82 -3.18 4.76
C ALA A 233 11.88 -1.85 5.55
N ILE A 234 10.85 -1.54 6.34
CA ILE A 234 10.75 -0.28 7.09
C ILE A 234 11.13 -0.50 8.56
N THR A 235 10.42 -1.38 9.26
CA THR A 235 10.54 -1.53 10.71
C THR A 235 11.91 -2.07 11.11
N LEU A 236 12.42 -3.07 10.38
CA LEU A 236 13.68 -3.72 10.75
C LEU A 236 14.91 -2.79 10.64
N PRO A 237 15.09 -1.99 9.57
CA PRO A 237 16.14 -0.96 9.54
C PRO A 237 15.98 0.14 10.58
N LEU A 238 14.74 0.55 10.84
CA LEU A 238 14.43 1.55 11.87
C LEU A 238 14.90 1.05 13.23
N ASP A 239 14.52 -0.16 13.64
CA ASP A 239 14.91 -0.76 14.91
C ASP A 239 16.43 -0.85 15.07
N ARG A 240 17.16 -1.17 13.99
CA ARG A 240 18.63 -1.20 14.02
C ARG A 240 19.22 0.18 14.27
N LEU A 241 18.66 1.22 13.66
CA LEU A 241 19.10 2.60 13.83
C LEU A 241 18.77 3.14 15.22
N THR A 242 17.58 2.85 15.75
CA THR A 242 17.21 3.23 17.13
C THR A 242 18.08 2.52 18.15
N ASN A 243 18.36 1.23 17.99
CA ASN A 243 19.28 0.51 18.87
C ASN A 243 20.70 1.07 18.82
N ALA A 244 21.18 1.42 17.61
CA ALA A 244 22.48 2.05 17.46
C ALA A 244 22.54 3.43 18.14
N ALA A 245 21.48 4.23 18.01
CA ALA A 245 21.35 5.52 18.68
C ALA A 245 21.31 5.39 20.20
N ALA A 246 20.60 4.39 20.73
CA ALA A 246 20.55 4.10 22.16
C ALA A 246 21.95 3.77 22.70
N ALA A 247 22.67 2.83 22.08
CA ALA A 247 24.02 2.47 22.49
C ALA A 247 25.00 3.66 22.41
N LEU A 248 24.89 4.49 21.38
CA LEU A 248 25.68 5.72 21.27
C LEU A 248 25.36 6.71 22.41
N SER A 249 24.08 6.82 22.82
CA SER A 249 23.67 7.68 23.93
C SER A 249 24.16 7.18 25.29
N GLU A 250 24.41 5.88 25.42
CA GLU A 250 25.02 5.25 26.60
C GLU A 250 26.55 5.38 26.61
N GLY A 251 27.14 6.00 25.57
CA GLY A 251 28.58 6.25 25.48
C GLY A 251 29.37 5.17 24.72
N ASP A 252 28.71 4.18 24.12
CA ASP A 252 29.38 3.24 23.22
C ASP A 252 29.61 3.88 21.83
N LEU A 253 30.83 4.37 21.62
CA LEU A 253 31.25 4.99 20.36
C LEU A 253 31.75 3.97 19.32
N ARG A 254 31.67 2.67 19.59
CA ARG A 254 32.10 1.60 18.66
C ARG A 254 30.95 1.06 17.80
N VAL A 255 29.76 1.59 17.99
CA VAL A 255 28.53 1.17 17.30
C VAL A 255 28.62 1.48 15.80
N THR A 256 28.32 0.50 14.97
CA THR A 256 28.25 0.64 13.50
C THR A 256 26.91 0.12 12.98
N VAL A 257 26.33 0.81 12.01
CA VAL A 257 25.05 0.41 11.41
C VAL A 257 25.33 -0.36 10.11
N PRO A 258 24.89 -1.63 9.98
CA PRO A 258 25.09 -2.41 8.76
C PRO A 258 24.41 -1.75 7.56
N LEU A 259 25.18 -1.44 6.52
CA LEU A 259 24.69 -0.76 5.32
C LEU A 259 24.00 -1.70 4.31
N SER A 260 24.20 -3.01 4.46
CA SER A 260 23.68 -4.01 3.54
C SER A 260 22.16 -4.16 3.65
N GLY A 261 21.48 -4.10 2.51
CA GLY A 261 20.04 -4.32 2.44
C GLY A 261 19.17 -3.14 2.88
N LEU A 262 19.77 -1.96 3.05
CA LEU A 262 19.06 -0.70 3.33
C LEU A 262 18.54 -0.05 2.04
N ASP A 263 17.34 0.52 2.12
CA ASP A 263 16.85 1.46 1.12
C ASP A 263 17.68 2.76 1.15
N GLU A 264 17.63 3.53 0.07
CA GLU A 264 18.48 4.70 -0.15
C GLU A 264 18.35 5.74 0.97
N GLU A 265 17.13 5.98 1.47
CA GLU A 265 16.88 6.89 2.58
C GLU A 265 17.56 6.41 3.88
N TYR A 266 17.50 5.10 4.18
CA TYR A 266 18.17 4.54 5.35
C TYR A 266 19.69 4.47 5.19
N LEU A 267 20.19 4.30 3.97
CA LEU A 267 21.63 4.31 3.70
C LEU A 267 22.24 5.68 4.03
N VAL A 268 21.57 6.76 3.62
CA VAL A 268 21.97 8.14 3.95
C VAL A 268 21.94 8.35 5.47
N LEU A 269 20.92 7.84 6.15
CA LEU A 269 20.79 7.97 7.60
C LEU A 269 21.88 7.19 8.35
N ALA A 270 22.11 5.93 7.99
CA ALA A 270 23.13 5.07 8.60
C ALA A 270 24.55 5.61 8.40
N THR A 271 24.86 6.12 7.21
CA THR A 271 26.17 6.74 6.92
C THR A 271 26.37 8.05 7.70
N THR A 272 25.32 8.85 7.85
CA THR A 272 25.37 10.08 8.65
C THR A 272 25.57 9.77 10.13
N PHE A 273 24.86 8.76 10.65
CA PHE A 273 25.01 8.27 12.02
C PHE A 273 26.44 7.78 12.30
N THR A 274 27.01 7.00 11.39
CA THR A 274 28.39 6.50 11.50
C THR A 274 29.40 7.66 11.57
N ARG A 275 29.25 8.69 10.72
CA ARG A 275 30.11 9.89 10.79
C ARG A 275 29.98 10.64 12.12
N MET A 276 28.79 10.65 12.73
CA MET A 276 28.56 11.28 14.03
C MET A 276 29.32 10.54 15.14
N ALA A 277 29.22 9.21 15.17
CA ALA A 277 29.97 8.36 16.11
C ALA A 277 31.49 8.55 15.95
N ASP A 278 32.00 8.59 14.72
CA ASP A 278 33.43 8.82 14.42
C ASP A 278 33.91 10.22 14.87
N ARG A 279 33.05 11.23 14.81
CA ARG A 279 33.38 12.58 15.31
C ARG A 279 33.43 12.61 16.83
N LEU A 280 32.44 12.02 17.50
CA LEU A 280 32.43 11.90 18.96
C LEU A 280 33.66 11.14 19.46
N ARG A 281 34.03 10.05 18.78
CA ARG A 281 35.22 9.27 19.15
C ARG A 281 36.51 10.07 19.07
N ARG A 282 36.66 10.91 18.04
CA ARG A 282 37.81 11.82 17.92
C ARG A 282 37.85 12.85 19.04
N VAL A 283 36.71 13.47 19.34
CA VAL A 283 36.61 14.42 20.46
C VAL A 283 37.01 13.77 21.79
N VAL A 284 36.59 12.53 22.05
CA VAL A 284 36.98 11.80 23.26
C VAL A 284 38.47 11.46 23.27
N ASP A 285 39.06 11.06 22.13
CA ASP A 285 40.50 10.80 22.02
C ASP A 285 41.32 12.08 22.29
N ASP A 286 40.89 13.21 21.75
CA ASP A 286 41.53 14.52 21.96
C ASP A 286 41.47 14.92 23.44
N ILE A 287 40.31 14.78 24.10
CA ILE A 287 40.15 15.03 25.54
C ILE A 287 41.09 14.13 26.37
N GLN A 288 41.21 12.84 26.01
CA GLN A 288 42.10 11.92 26.73
C GLN A 288 43.57 12.31 26.57
N ARG A 289 43.98 12.77 25.38
CA ARG A 289 45.35 13.25 25.15
C ARG A 289 45.65 14.52 25.94
N GLU A 290 44.75 15.50 25.91
CA GLU A 290 44.91 16.73 26.70
C GLU A 290 44.95 16.44 28.20
N ALA A 291 44.09 15.54 28.70
CA ALA A 291 44.12 15.12 30.11
C ALA A 291 45.46 14.45 30.49
N ALA A 292 46.02 13.62 29.60
CA ALA A 292 47.34 13.02 29.81
C ALA A 292 48.48 14.05 29.78
N GLU A 293 48.39 15.08 28.93
CA GLU A 293 49.33 16.21 28.95
C GLU A 293 49.25 17.00 30.25
N ILE A 294 48.04 17.30 30.72
CA ILE A 294 47.82 17.98 32.00
C ILE A 294 48.40 17.14 33.15
N ALA A 295 48.14 15.83 33.18
CA ALA A 295 48.69 14.94 34.22
C ALA A 295 50.23 14.96 34.24
N ARG A 296 50.88 14.88 33.08
CA ARG A 296 52.35 14.98 32.97
C ARG A 296 52.88 16.35 33.41
N ALA A 297 52.17 17.42 33.07
CA ALA A 297 52.52 18.77 33.50
C ALA A 297 52.39 18.94 35.02
N SER A 298 51.33 18.38 35.62
CA SER A 298 51.14 18.36 37.08
C SER A 298 52.25 17.58 37.79
N GLU A 299 52.68 16.43 37.24
CA GLU A 299 53.78 15.65 37.81
C GLU A 299 55.13 16.38 37.72
N SER A 300 55.39 17.03 36.58
CA SER A 300 56.57 17.90 36.41
C SER A 300 56.56 19.06 37.40
N LEU A 301 55.40 19.69 37.62
CA LEU A 301 55.24 20.78 38.58
C LEU A 301 55.44 20.29 40.02
N ASN A 302 54.93 19.11 40.38
CA ASN A 302 55.15 18.52 41.70
C ASN A 302 56.64 18.25 41.94
N SER A 303 57.34 17.65 40.96
CA SER A 303 58.78 17.45 41.05
C SER A 303 59.55 18.77 41.20
N ALA A 304 59.14 19.82 40.48
CA ALA A 304 59.75 21.14 40.61
C ALA A 304 59.50 21.75 42.00
N ALA A 305 58.31 21.56 42.56
CA ALA A 305 57.97 22.00 43.92
C ALA A 305 58.80 21.26 44.98
N ASP A 306 58.98 19.94 44.86
CA ASP A 306 59.82 19.14 45.77
C ASP A 306 61.29 19.61 45.74
N GLN A 307 61.83 19.87 44.55
CA GLN A 307 63.18 20.41 44.40
C GLN A 307 63.32 21.82 45.01
N ALA A 308 62.32 22.68 44.82
CA ALA A 308 62.30 24.01 45.42
C ALA A 308 62.22 23.96 46.95
N ALA A 309 61.41 23.05 47.51
CA ALA A 309 61.33 22.83 48.95
C ALA A 309 62.66 22.33 49.53
N SER A 310 63.30 21.36 48.86
CA SER A 310 64.63 20.86 49.24
C SER A 310 65.68 21.97 49.23
N SER A 311 65.72 22.77 48.16
CA SER A 311 66.64 23.91 48.02
C SER A 311 66.41 24.96 49.12
N THR A 312 65.14 25.26 49.42
CA THR A 312 64.77 26.18 50.51
C THR A 312 65.25 25.64 51.86
N GLY A 313 65.11 24.34 52.12
CA GLY A 313 65.63 23.69 53.31
C GLY A 313 67.15 23.80 53.44
N GLN A 314 67.89 23.62 52.35
CA GLN A 314 69.34 23.82 52.32
C GLN A 314 69.72 25.28 52.61
N ILE A 315 69.02 26.24 52.01
CA ILE A 315 69.22 27.68 52.27
C ILE A 315 68.97 28.00 53.74
N SER A 316 67.86 27.53 54.33
CA SER A 316 67.57 27.73 55.75
C SER A 316 68.66 27.16 56.65
N SER A 317 69.18 25.96 56.33
CA SER A 317 70.30 25.36 57.08
C SER A 317 71.58 26.19 56.97
N ALA A 318 71.90 26.69 55.77
CA ALA A 318 73.06 27.56 55.55
C ALA A 318 72.92 28.88 56.34
N MET A 319 71.74 29.49 56.33
CA MET A 319 71.45 30.71 57.10
C MET A 319 71.57 30.48 58.61
N ALA A 320 71.13 29.32 59.12
CA ALA A 320 71.35 28.95 60.51
C ALA A 320 72.85 28.80 60.86
N GLY A 321 73.65 28.29 59.92
CA GLY A 321 75.12 28.28 60.02
C GLY A 321 75.69 29.69 60.10
N VAL A 322 75.34 30.56 59.15
CA VAL A 322 75.78 31.98 59.12
C VAL A 322 75.42 32.71 60.41
N ALA A 323 74.21 32.51 60.95
CA ALA A 323 73.81 33.12 62.21
C ALA A 323 74.67 32.64 63.40
N ARG A 324 75.01 31.34 63.45
CA ARG A 324 75.90 30.77 64.47
C ARG A 324 77.32 31.32 64.35
N ASP A 325 77.81 31.47 63.13
CA ASP A 325 79.14 32.03 62.86
C ASP A 325 79.18 33.52 63.23
N ALA A 326 78.14 34.29 62.89
CA ALA A 326 77.99 35.68 63.30
C ALA A 326 77.98 35.84 64.83
N GLU A 327 77.29 34.95 65.56
CA GLU A 327 77.30 34.95 67.03
C GLU A 327 78.68 34.59 67.60
N THR A 328 79.41 33.70 66.95
CA THR A 328 80.80 33.38 67.31
C THR A 328 81.72 34.57 67.06
N GLN A 329 81.58 35.23 65.92
CA GLN A 329 82.31 36.45 65.58
C GLN A 329 82.02 37.57 66.59
N ARG A 330 80.75 37.76 67.00
CA ARG A 330 80.36 38.71 68.04
C ARG A 330 81.07 38.42 69.37
N ARG A 331 81.12 37.16 69.80
CA ARG A 331 81.86 36.75 71.00
C ARG A 331 83.36 37.07 70.89
N HIS A 332 83.97 36.82 69.73
CA HIS A 332 85.37 37.20 69.50
C HIS A 332 85.61 38.71 69.58
N ILE A 333 84.70 39.52 69.02
CA ILE A 333 84.79 40.98 69.10
C ILE A 333 84.73 41.47 70.56
N VAL A 334 83.80 40.95 71.37
CA VAL A 334 83.70 41.31 72.80
C VAL A 334 84.96 40.89 73.58
N ALA A 335 85.51 39.71 73.26
CA ALA A 335 86.78 39.27 73.85
C ALA A 335 87.94 40.21 73.44
N SER A 336 88.00 40.63 72.17
CA SER A 336 88.99 41.61 71.71
C SER A 336 88.82 42.97 72.39
N GLU A 337 87.60 43.45 72.61
CA GLU A 337 87.33 44.68 73.36
C GLU A 337 87.85 44.58 74.80
N THR A 338 87.65 43.43 75.46
CA THR A 338 88.19 43.16 76.79
C THR A 338 89.72 43.21 76.80
N VAL A 339 90.37 42.52 75.85
CA VAL A 339 91.84 42.54 75.70
C VAL A 339 92.36 43.95 75.42
N LEU A 340 91.68 44.71 74.55
CA LEU A 340 92.03 46.11 74.27
C LEU A 340 91.85 47.00 75.51
N GLY A 341 90.84 46.75 76.33
CA GLY A 341 90.66 47.39 77.63
C GLY A 341 91.82 47.10 78.59
N ASP A 342 92.24 45.84 78.70
CA ASP A 342 93.39 45.43 79.51
C ASP A 342 94.71 46.06 79.01
N VAL A 343 94.90 46.13 77.69
CA VAL A 343 96.03 46.83 77.06
C VAL A 343 95.97 48.33 77.37
N GLY A 344 94.79 48.95 77.31
CA GLY A 344 94.59 50.35 77.67
C GLY A 344 94.94 50.65 79.14
N ASN A 345 94.48 49.80 80.06
CA ASN A 345 94.84 49.89 81.48
C ASN A 345 96.35 49.67 81.72
N SER A 346 96.95 48.74 80.98
CA SER A 346 98.40 48.49 81.01
C SER A 346 99.19 49.70 80.48
N ALA A 347 98.70 50.36 79.42
CA ALA A 347 99.30 51.58 78.91
C ALA A 347 99.19 52.75 79.91
N HIS A 348 98.05 52.89 80.60
CA HIS A 348 97.90 53.87 81.68
C HIS A 348 98.84 53.63 82.85
N THR A 349 98.97 52.39 83.31
CA THR A 349 99.91 52.04 84.39
C THR A 349 101.37 52.23 83.96
N LEU A 350 101.73 51.87 82.72
CA LEU A 350 103.06 52.18 82.16
C LEU A 350 103.30 53.69 82.09
N ASN A 351 102.30 54.48 81.70
CA ASN A 351 102.38 55.92 81.70
C ASN A 351 102.59 56.47 83.11
N ASP A 352 101.78 56.06 84.10
CA ASP A 352 101.95 56.46 85.51
C ASP A 352 103.32 56.09 86.08
N VAL A 353 103.83 54.89 85.76
CA VAL A 353 105.18 54.46 86.12
C VAL A 353 106.24 55.34 85.45
N ALA A 354 106.06 55.71 84.18
CA ALA A 354 106.95 56.62 83.48
C ALA A 354 106.91 58.05 84.07
N THR A 355 105.74 58.55 84.49
CA THR A 355 105.60 59.86 85.16
C THR A 355 106.25 59.83 86.54
N ARG A 356 105.97 58.82 87.37
CA ARG A 356 106.66 58.63 88.66
C ARG A 356 108.16 58.46 88.50
N SER A 357 108.62 57.76 87.47
CA SER A 357 110.04 57.63 87.16
C SER A 357 110.67 58.96 86.75
N ARG A 358 109.92 59.85 86.08
CA ARG A 358 110.36 61.24 85.82
C ARG A 358 110.42 62.06 87.10
N GLU A 359 109.40 62.01 87.94
CA GLU A 359 109.37 62.70 89.24
C GLU A 359 110.51 62.23 90.16
N LEU A 360 110.78 60.92 90.25
CA LEU A 360 111.95 60.36 90.95
C LEU A 360 113.27 60.83 90.33
N GLY A 361 113.35 60.88 88.99
CA GLY A 361 114.53 61.38 88.28
C GLY A 361 114.79 62.88 88.48
N GLU A 362 113.75 63.67 88.77
CA GLU A 362 113.86 65.08 89.15
C GLU A 362 114.21 65.24 90.65
N SER A 363 113.63 64.42 91.53
CA SER A 363 113.94 64.41 92.98
C SER A 363 115.36 63.96 93.32
N ILE A 364 115.99 63.10 92.52
CA ILE A 364 117.41 62.72 92.69
C ILE A 364 118.35 63.85 92.22
N ARG A 365 117.82 64.82 91.47
CA ARG A 365 118.58 65.93 90.86
C ARG A 365 118.50 67.24 91.66
N SER A 366 117.67 67.31 92.70
CA SER A 366 117.60 68.39 93.71
C SER A 366 118.32 67.96 94.99
#